data_AF-A0A8J7YT86-F1
#
_entry.id   AF-A0A8J7YT86-F1
#
_cell.length_a   1.000
_cell.length_b   1.000
_cell.length_c   1.000
_cell.angle_alpha   90.00
_cell.angle_beta   90.00
_cell.angle_gamma   90.00
#
_symmetry.space_group_name_H-M   'P 1'
#
loop_
_entity.id
_entity.type
_entity.pdbx_description
1 polymer ?
#
loop_
_entity_poly.entity_id
_entity_poly.type
_entity_poly.pdbx_seq_one_letter_code
_entity_poly.pdbx_strand_id
1 'polypeptide(L)'
;MSDRELEHIGRSMAGVLRHFPERFNLEMDEHGWVDVRAFISAMVERQPRLHWLRMHHIVAIVETDPKGRYQFSNGKMRATYGHSFDVELDLPTDGIP
;
A
#
# COMPACT_ATOMS: atom_id res chain seq x y z
N MET A 1 10.19 -13.11 6.47
CA MET A 1 10.59 -11.93 5.67
C MET A 1 11.83 -11.35 6.30
N SER A 2 12.87 -11.09 5.51
CA SER A 2 14.08 -10.39 5.98
C SER A 2 13.86 -8.88 6.08
N ASP A 3 14.66 -8.17 6.88
CA ASP A 3 14.57 -6.72 7.03
C ASP A 3 14.69 -5.98 5.68
N ARG A 4 15.56 -6.49 4.80
CA ARG A 4 15.74 -5.94 3.45
C ARG A 4 14.49 -6.09 2.58
N GLU A 5 13.79 -7.22 2.69
CA GLU A 5 12.53 -7.43 1.96
C GLU A 5 11.44 -6.52 2.52
N LEU A 6 11.37 -6.37 3.85
CA LEU A 6 10.43 -5.47 4.51
C LEU A 6 10.66 -4.02 4.10
N GLU A 7 11.91 -3.54 4.11
CA GLU A 7 12.27 -2.20 3.66
C GLU A 7 11.88 -1.99 2.19
N HIS A 8 12.17 -2.95 1.34
CA HIS A 8 11.85 -2.88 -0.08
C HIS A 8 10.32 -2.81 -0.31
N ILE A 9 9.54 -3.68 0.35
CA ILE A 9 8.08 -3.67 0.25
C ILE A 9 7.53 -2.35 0.78
N GLY A 10 8.01 -1.86 1.94
CA GLY A 10 7.57 -0.60 2.53
C GLY A 10 7.85 0.60 1.63
N ARG A 11 9.01 0.64 0.96
CA ARG A 11 9.35 1.67 -0.03
C ARG A 11 8.46 1.59 -1.27
N SER A 12 8.17 0.38 -1.75
CA SER A 12 7.24 0.20 -2.88
C SER A 12 5.82 0.62 -2.51
N MET A 13 5.33 0.28 -1.32
CA MET A 13 4.03 0.75 -0.82
C MET A 13 3.98 2.27 -0.76
N ALA A 14 5.00 2.92 -0.17
CA ALA A 14 5.06 4.38 -0.11
C ALA A 14 5.07 5.02 -1.50
N GLY A 15 5.80 4.45 -2.47
CA GLY A 15 5.85 4.95 -3.84
C GLY A 15 4.53 4.79 -4.59
N VAL A 16 3.99 3.58 -4.60
CA VAL A 16 2.73 3.25 -5.28
C VAL A 16 1.56 4.03 -4.68
N LEU A 17 1.43 4.03 -3.36
CA LEU A 17 0.25 4.59 -2.70
C LEU A 17 0.27 6.12 -2.60
N ARG A 18 1.37 6.79 -2.95
CA ARG A 18 1.48 8.25 -2.83
C ARG A 18 1.88 8.98 -4.09
N HIS A 19 2.55 8.30 -5.02
CA HIS A 19 3.27 9.02 -6.08
C HIS A 19 3.08 8.45 -7.48
N PHE A 20 3.13 7.12 -7.64
CA PHE A 20 3.24 6.54 -8.98
C PHE A 20 2.61 5.13 -9.12
N PRO A 21 1.31 4.95 -8.83
CA PRO A 21 0.66 3.65 -9.02
C PRO A 21 0.75 3.14 -10.47
N GLU A 22 0.69 4.03 -11.45
CA GLU A 22 0.78 3.74 -12.88
C GLU A 22 2.13 3.13 -13.27
N ARG A 23 3.22 3.48 -12.57
CA ARG A 23 4.54 2.86 -12.82
C ARG A 23 4.56 1.38 -12.50
N PHE A 24 3.59 0.88 -11.74
CA PHE A 24 3.39 -0.53 -11.42
C PHE A 24 2.22 -1.16 -12.17
N ASN A 25 1.63 -0.46 -13.15
CA ASN A 25 0.38 -0.82 -13.82
C ASN A 25 -0.77 -1.06 -12.81
N LEU A 26 -0.82 -0.25 -11.75
CA LEU A 26 -1.88 -0.30 -10.76
C LEU A 26 -2.84 0.87 -10.96
N GLU A 27 -4.12 0.57 -10.79
CA GLU A 27 -5.16 1.57 -10.73
C GLU A 27 -5.39 1.98 -9.27
N MET A 28 -5.58 3.28 -9.08
CA MET A 28 -5.95 3.88 -7.80
C MET A 28 -7.27 4.61 -7.99
N ASP A 29 -8.21 4.40 -7.08
CA ASP A 29 -9.47 5.15 -7.12
C ASP A 29 -9.33 6.55 -6.51
N GLU A 30 -10.38 7.36 -6.64
CA GLU A 30 -10.42 8.76 -6.20
C GLU A 30 -10.16 8.96 -4.70
N HIS A 31 -10.34 7.89 -3.90
CA HIS A 31 -10.09 7.88 -2.45
C HIS A 31 -8.73 7.27 -2.08
N GLY A 32 -7.90 6.95 -3.07
CA GLY A 32 -6.54 6.48 -2.90
C GLY A 32 -6.37 4.97 -2.76
N TRP A 33 -7.44 4.18 -2.94
CA TRP A 33 -7.38 2.75 -2.75
C TRP A 33 -6.82 2.00 -3.96
N VAL A 34 -5.97 1.02 -3.66
CA VAL A 34 -5.35 0.10 -4.62
C VAL A 34 -5.62 -1.33 -4.19
N ASP A 35 -5.94 -2.22 -5.14
CA ASP A 35 -6.13 -3.65 -4.85
C ASP A 35 -4.83 -4.33 -4.41
N VAL A 36 -4.87 -5.03 -3.27
CA VAL A 36 -3.67 -5.66 -2.68
C VAL A 36 -3.20 -6.84 -3.53
N ARG A 37 -4.09 -7.58 -4.20
CA ARG A 37 -3.68 -8.70 -5.05
C ARG A 37 -2.97 -8.18 -6.30
N ALA A 38 -3.48 -7.13 -6.93
CA ALA A 38 -2.84 -6.45 -8.04
C ALA A 38 -1.44 -5.95 -7.65
N PHE A 39 -1.32 -5.30 -6.48
CA PHE A 39 -0.02 -4.88 -5.95
C PHE A 39 0.96 -6.05 -5.77
N ILE A 40 0.50 -7.16 -5.17
CA ILE A 40 1.35 -8.35 -4.97
C ILE A 40 1.80 -8.92 -6.32
N SER A 41 0.89 -9.05 -7.30
CA SER A 41 1.23 -9.53 -8.65
C SER A 41 2.29 -8.63 -9.29
N ALA A 42 2.09 -7.30 -9.26
CA ALA A 42 3.06 -6.34 -9.80
C ALA A 42 4.44 -6.44 -9.10
N MET A 43 4.46 -6.66 -7.79
CA MET A 43 5.70 -6.86 -7.03
C MET A 43 6.42 -8.16 -7.41
N VAL A 44 5.68 -9.26 -7.60
CA VAL A 44 6.24 -10.56 -7.98
C VAL A 44 6.74 -10.55 -9.42
N GLU A 45 6.01 -9.93 -10.35
CA GLU A 45 6.43 -9.78 -11.75
C GLU A 45 7.74 -9.02 -11.88
N ARG A 46 7.90 -7.93 -11.11
CA ARG A 46 9.14 -7.14 -11.09
C ARG A 46 10.26 -7.81 -10.32
N GLN A 47 9.91 -8.59 -9.30
CA GLN A 47 10.86 -9.19 -8.39
C GLN A 47 10.46 -10.63 -8.02
N PRO A 48 10.74 -11.62 -8.89
CA PRO A 48 10.29 -13.01 -8.72
C PRO A 48 10.69 -13.67 -7.39
N ARG A 49 11.75 -13.18 -6.72
CA ARG A 49 12.12 -13.64 -5.37
C ARG A 49 11.04 -13.39 -4.31
N LEU A 50 10.11 -12.46 -4.56
CA LEU A 50 8.95 -12.20 -3.71
C LEU A 50 7.77 -13.15 -3.97
N HIS A 51 7.96 -14.26 -4.69
CA HIS A 51 6.91 -15.26 -4.94
C HIS A 51 6.22 -15.80 -3.68
N TRP A 52 6.79 -15.58 -2.49
CA TRP A 52 6.21 -15.92 -1.19
C TRP A 52 5.29 -14.81 -0.62
N LEU A 53 5.27 -13.61 -1.20
CA LEU A 53 4.46 -12.48 -0.73
C LEU A 53 2.97 -12.79 -0.85
N ARG A 54 2.21 -12.50 0.20
CA ARG A 54 0.78 -12.83 0.34
C ARG A 54 0.04 -11.68 1.01
N MET A 55 -1.28 -11.66 0.89
CA MET A 55 -2.14 -10.62 1.46
C MET A 55 -1.88 -10.39 2.96
N HIS A 56 -1.76 -11.45 3.76
CA HIS A 56 -1.52 -11.31 5.21
C HIS A 56 -0.20 -10.59 5.54
N HIS A 57 0.82 -10.66 4.67
CA HIS A 57 2.05 -9.90 4.87
C HIS A 57 1.83 -8.40 4.69
N ILE A 58 1.01 -8.01 3.70
CA ILE A 58 0.66 -6.62 3.47
C ILE A 58 -0.20 -6.09 4.62
N VAL A 59 -1.20 -6.87 5.04
CA VAL A 59 -2.04 -6.54 6.20
C VAL A 59 -1.18 -6.33 7.45
N ALA A 60 -0.24 -7.24 7.73
CA ALA A 60 0.67 -7.09 8.86
C ALA A 60 1.49 -5.79 8.79
N ILE A 61 1.99 -5.39 7.62
CA ILE A 61 2.72 -4.11 7.44
C ILE A 61 1.80 -2.91 7.74
N VAL A 62 0.55 -2.96 7.29
CA VAL A 62 -0.44 -1.91 7.55
C VAL A 62 -0.77 -1.82 9.05
N GLU A 63 -1.09 -2.94 9.68
CA GLU A 63 -1.50 -3.01 11.09
C GLU A 63 -0.37 -2.68 12.08
N THR A 64 0.88 -2.95 11.69
CA THR A 64 2.06 -2.68 12.53
C THR A 64 2.73 -1.35 12.23
N ASP A 65 2.22 -0.54 11.29
CA ASP A 65 2.80 0.77 11.01
C ASP A 65 2.51 1.75 12.15
N PRO A 66 3.52 2.17 12.94
CA PRO A 66 3.31 2.98 14.14
C PRO A 66 2.88 4.42 13.82
N LYS A 67 2.95 4.82 12.54
CA LYS A 67 2.60 6.17 12.08
C LYS A 67 1.23 6.22 11.42
N GLY A 68 0.50 5.11 11.40
CA GLY A 68 -0.80 5.02 10.74
C GLY A 68 -0.77 5.46 9.27
N ARG A 69 0.34 5.22 8.56
CA ARG A 69 0.56 5.65 7.17
C ARG A 69 -0.41 5.02 6.19
N TYR A 70 -0.94 3.85 6.53
CA TYR A 70 -1.69 3.02 5.63
C TYR A 70 -2.99 2.56 6.27
N GLN A 71 -3.98 2.27 5.41
CA GLN A 71 -5.21 1.60 5.79
C GLN A 71 -5.42 0.39 4.91
N PHE A 72 -6.12 -0.61 5.45
CA PHE A 72 -6.56 -1.80 4.74
C PHE A 72 -8.06 -1.96 4.93
N SER A 73 -8.79 -2.20 3.84
CA SER A 73 -10.23 -2.47 3.88
C SER A 73 -10.65 -3.26 2.64
N ASN A 74 -11.45 -4.31 2.82
CA ASN A 74 -12.05 -5.09 1.73
C ASN A 74 -11.05 -5.55 0.65
N GLY A 75 -9.83 -5.95 1.05
CA GLY A 75 -8.80 -6.40 0.12
C GLY A 75 -8.05 -5.28 -0.62
N LYS A 76 -8.36 -4.01 -0.33
CA LYS A 76 -7.64 -2.84 -0.83
C LYS A 76 -6.77 -2.21 0.26
N MET A 77 -5.77 -1.44 -0.17
CA MET A 77 -4.92 -0.63 0.70
C MET A 77 -4.78 0.79 0.16
N ARG A 78 -4.54 1.76 1.04
CA ARG A 78 -4.23 3.16 0.68
C ARG A 78 -3.25 3.79 1.64
N ALA A 79 -2.64 4.91 1.24
CA ALA A 79 -1.98 5.79 2.20
C ALA A 79 -3.00 6.74 2.85
N THR A 80 -2.77 7.12 4.10
CA THR A 80 -3.62 8.07 4.84
C THR A 80 -3.18 9.52 4.65
N TYR A 81 -1.99 9.74 4.08
CA TYR A 81 -1.43 11.06 3.81
C TYR A 81 -0.25 10.96 2.83
N GLY A 82 0.18 12.13 2.33
CA GLY A 82 1.44 12.30 1.60
C GLY A 82 1.36 12.03 0.10
N HIS A 83 0.17 12.04 -0.47
CA HIS A 83 -0.03 11.94 -1.91
C HIS A 83 0.54 13.17 -2.63
N SER A 84 1.17 12.97 -3.78
CA SER A 84 1.66 14.06 -4.65
C SER A 84 0.65 14.46 -5.73
N PHE A 85 -0.55 13.90 -5.67
CA PHE A 85 -1.69 14.19 -6.54
C PHE A 85 -2.94 14.31 -5.67
N ASP A 86 -4.01 14.85 -6.24
CA ASP A 86 -5.25 15.10 -5.53
C ASP A 86 -6.02 13.79 -5.27
N VAL A 87 -6.49 13.61 -4.05
CA VAL A 87 -7.19 12.41 -3.60
C VAL A 87 -8.19 12.82 -2.53
N GLU A 88 -9.44 12.43 -2.71
CA GLU A 88 -10.52 12.72 -1.77
C GLU A 88 -10.54 11.66 -0.68
N LEU A 89 -9.78 11.88 0.40
CA LEU A 89 -9.70 10.87 1.45
C LEU A 89 -10.96 10.83 2.33
N ASP A 90 -11.71 9.73 2.26
CA ASP A 90 -12.80 9.39 3.18
C ASP A 90 -12.27 8.79 4.50
N LEU A 91 -11.40 9.53 5.20
CA LEU A 91 -10.89 9.08 6.50
C LEU A 91 -12.00 9.13 7.56
N PRO A 92 -12.06 8.15 8.49
CA PRO A 92 -12.91 8.26 9.66
C PRO A 92 -12.59 9.54 10.42
N THR A 93 -13.60 10.36 10.70
CA THR A 93 -13.47 11.62 11.45
C THR A 93 -13.68 11.44 12.96
N ASP A 94 -14.13 10.27 13.39
CA ASP A 94 -14.43 9.99 14.79
C ASP A 94 -13.14 9.80 15.60
N GLY A 95 -12.98 10.55 16.69
CA GLY A 95 -11.85 10.41 17.62
C GLY A 95 -10.56 11.13 17.18
N ILE A 96 -10.63 12.08 16.24
CA ILE A 96 -9.56 13.06 16.01
C ILE A 96 -9.62 14.09 17.17
N PRO A 97 -8.55 14.26 17.98
CA PRO A 97 -8.53 15.23 19.07
C PRO A 97 -8.77 16.68 18.63
#